data_AF-A0A6D2HJI6-F1
#
_entry.id   AF-A0A6D2HJI6-F1
#
_cell.length_a   1.000
_cell.length_b   1.000
_cell.length_c   1.000
_cell.angle_alpha   90.00
_cell.angle_beta   90.00
_cell.angle_gamma   90.00
#
_symmetry.space_group_name_H-M   'P 1'
#
loop_
_entity.id
_entity.type
_entity.pdbx_description
1 polymer ?
#
loop_
_entity_poly.entity_id
_entity_poly.type
_entity_poly.pdbx_seq_one_letter_code
_entity_poly.pdbx_strand_id
1 'polypeptide(L)'
;MGGTVEGKRSKDVDVLDCRSHTWRRAAGLTVARKSAKSSFLDGKIYVTGGGEEESESWGEVLDIKSQTWKPLASPSEKGEVDSDHQVVVLGGRLCVITKQKKKYAYDPKEERWVEDVVGFVGLVEPVITGPCCVIDNVLFAEHGRRIKWYDSRCGDWLMVEDLSRLYGQRLRKTVTVQLVNHAGKLVIIWHQRTLFMDRRRIQPDRNIWCAVIRLEKRVDPLGTNIRGHVEQCNAVVYDTYKSFNLLTCQSLSM
;
A
#
# COMPACT_ATOMS: atom_id res chain seq x y z
N MET A 1 4.28 -10.93 6.29
CA MET A 1 3.71 -11.24 7.62
C MET A 1 2.53 -12.15 7.41
N GLY A 2 2.59 -13.35 7.95
CA GLY A 2 1.72 -14.46 7.55
C GLY A 2 1.93 -14.83 6.09
N GLY A 3 0.85 -15.21 5.42
CA GLY A 3 0.85 -15.65 4.02
C GLY A 3 0.35 -17.09 3.90
N THR A 4 0.86 -17.79 2.90
CA THR A 4 0.53 -19.21 2.67
C THR A 4 1.79 -20.03 2.62
N VAL A 5 1.88 -21.01 3.52
CA VAL A 5 2.96 -22.01 3.57
C VAL A 5 2.29 -23.37 3.40
N GLU A 6 2.68 -24.12 2.35
CA GLU A 6 2.10 -25.44 2.03
C GLU A 6 0.56 -25.44 1.94
N GLY A 7 -0.01 -24.35 1.40
CA GLY A 7 -1.46 -24.20 1.26
C GLY A 7 -2.19 -23.73 2.52
N LYS A 8 -1.52 -23.64 3.67
CA LYS A 8 -2.10 -23.22 4.95
C LYS A 8 -1.74 -21.77 5.30
N ARG A 9 -2.60 -21.11 6.09
CA ARG A 9 -2.29 -19.79 6.67
C ARG A 9 -1.05 -19.91 7.56
N SER A 10 -0.19 -18.90 7.55
CA SER A 10 1.03 -18.88 8.37
C SER A 10 0.99 -17.78 9.43
N LYS A 11 1.71 -18.01 10.53
CA LYS A 11 1.99 -17.03 11.60
C LYS A 11 3.32 -16.31 11.38
N ASP A 12 4.07 -16.68 10.36
CA ASP A 12 5.47 -16.32 10.21
C ASP A 12 5.68 -14.83 9.89
N VAL A 13 6.72 -14.27 10.51
CA VAL A 13 7.15 -12.90 10.27
C VAL A 13 8.65 -12.92 10.01
N ASP A 14 9.03 -12.71 8.76
CA ASP A 14 10.43 -12.56 8.36
C ASP A 14 10.80 -11.09 8.24
N VAL A 15 11.99 -10.74 8.72
CA VAL A 15 12.57 -9.40 8.66
C VAL A 15 13.85 -9.48 7.85
N LEU A 16 13.93 -8.64 6.81
CA LEU A 16 15.16 -8.41 6.07
C LEU A 16 15.88 -7.20 6.67
N ASP A 17 17.08 -7.41 7.18
CA ASP A 17 17.99 -6.31 7.49
C ASP A 17 18.70 -5.90 6.19
N CYS A 18 18.36 -4.70 5.69
CA CYS A 18 18.94 -4.18 4.45
C CYS A 18 20.40 -3.74 4.59
N ARG A 19 20.93 -3.54 5.80
CA ARG A 19 22.34 -3.16 6.04
C ARG A 19 23.25 -4.37 5.97
N SER A 20 22.82 -5.49 6.55
CA SER A 20 23.57 -6.74 6.54
C SER A 20 23.16 -7.69 5.41
N HIS A 21 22.07 -7.39 4.70
CA HIS A 21 21.45 -8.26 3.68
C HIS A 21 21.08 -9.65 4.21
N THR A 22 20.69 -9.75 5.48
CA THR A 22 20.32 -11.02 6.12
C THR A 22 18.85 -11.07 6.51
N TRP A 23 18.24 -12.23 6.33
CA TRP A 23 16.92 -12.52 6.85
C TRP A 23 17.00 -13.04 8.28
N ARG A 24 16.04 -12.64 9.11
CA ARG A 24 15.82 -13.24 10.43
C ARG A 24 14.33 -13.43 10.67
N ARG A 25 13.99 -14.44 11.47
CA ARG A 25 12.64 -14.65 11.97
C ARG A 25 12.38 -13.69 13.13
N ALA A 26 11.25 -13.00 13.12
CA ALA A 26 10.76 -12.20 14.23
C ALA A 26 9.68 -12.97 15.01
N ALA A 27 9.18 -12.38 16.10
CA ALA A 27 8.03 -12.90 16.81
C ALA A 27 6.85 -13.08 15.85
N GLY A 28 6.37 -14.32 15.72
CA GLY A 28 5.25 -14.65 14.85
C GLY A 28 3.94 -14.01 15.34
N LEU A 29 2.99 -13.90 14.42
CA LEU A 29 1.60 -13.53 14.73
C LEU A 29 0.99 -14.53 15.72
N THR A 30 0.05 -14.09 16.55
CA THR A 30 -0.71 -15.00 17.41
C THR A 30 -1.75 -15.78 16.61
N VAL A 31 -2.33 -15.17 15.56
CA VAL A 31 -3.27 -15.80 14.62
C VAL A 31 -2.61 -16.05 13.27
N ALA A 32 -2.84 -17.22 12.67
CA ALA A 32 -2.35 -17.52 11.34
C ALA A 32 -3.15 -16.73 10.29
N ARG A 33 -2.49 -15.96 9.43
CA ARG A 33 -3.17 -15.04 8.51
C ARG A 33 -2.74 -15.25 7.07
N LYS A 34 -3.67 -15.14 6.12
CA LYS A 34 -3.43 -15.09 4.67
C LYS A 34 -4.10 -13.85 4.09
N SER A 35 -3.40 -13.13 3.20
CA SER A 35 -3.90 -11.88 2.59
C SER A 35 -4.16 -10.75 3.60
N ALA A 36 -3.58 -10.80 4.79
CA ALA A 36 -3.64 -9.72 5.76
C ALA A 36 -3.02 -8.44 5.20
N LYS A 37 -3.56 -7.30 5.64
CA LYS A 37 -2.98 -5.97 5.34
C LYS A 37 -2.10 -5.55 6.50
N SER A 38 -1.07 -4.76 6.21
CA SER A 38 -0.22 -4.21 7.25
C SER A 38 0.03 -2.74 7.08
N SER A 39 0.20 -2.03 8.19
CA SER A 39 0.52 -0.61 8.19
C SER A 39 1.37 -0.23 9.40
N PHE A 40 2.29 0.69 9.21
CA PHE A 40 3.08 1.26 10.30
C PHE A 40 2.44 2.57 10.75
N LEU A 41 2.22 2.70 12.06
CA LEU A 41 1.67 3.90 12.69
C LEU A 41 2.23 4.01 14.12
N ASP A 42 2.84 5.15 14.43
CA ASP A 42 3.31 5.51 15.76
C ASP A 42 4.19 4.44 16.44
N GLY A 43 5.20 3.95 15.72
CA GLY A 43 6.14 2.95 16.26
C GLY A 43 5.57 1.53 16.36
N LYS A 44 4.35 1.30 15.87
CA LYS A 44 3.66 0.02 15.90
C LYS A 44 3.32 -0.46 14.48
N ILE A 45 3.29 -1.77 14.29
CA ILE A 45 2.80 -2.40 13.06
C ILE A 45 1.42 -2.99 13.33
N TYR A 46 0.43 -2.54 12.59
CA TYR A 46 -0.92 -3.07 12.61
C TYR A 46 -1.05 -4.09 11.50
N VAL A 47 -1.57 -5.28 11.81
CA VAL A 47 -1.84 -6.36 10.86
C VAL A 47 -3.32 -6.72 10.94
N THR A 48 -4.07 -6.56 9.85
CA THR A 48 -5.53 -6.64 9.87
C THR A 48 -6.09 -7.68 8.89
N GLY A 49 -7.16 -8.35 9.33
CA GLY A 49 -7.87 -9.38 8.59
C GLY A 49 -7.02 -10.59 8.24
N GLY A 50 -7.49 -11.36 7.25
CA GLY A 50 -6.79 -12.54 6.75
C GLY A 50 -6.75 -13.76 7.68
N GLY A 51 -7.30 -13.64 8.89
CA GLY A 51 -7.53 -14.75 9.81
C GLY A 51 -8.65 -15.68 9.35
N GLU A 52 -9.00 -16.63 10.20
CA GLU A 52 -10.21 -17.45 10.07
C GLU A 52 -11.41 -16.72 10.66
N GLU A 53 -12.63 -17.01 10.20
CA GLU A 53 -13.84 -16.34 10.69
C GLU A 53 -14.03 -16.55 12.20
N GLU A 54 -13.60 -17.68 12.73
CA GLU A 54 -13.64 -18.03 14.16
C GLU A 54 -12.48 -17.42 14.98
N SER A 55 -11.60 -16.64 14.36
CA SER A 55 -10.46 -16.05 15.07
C SER A 55 -10.93 -15.04 16.11
N GLU A 56 -10.45 -15.18 17.35
CA GLU A 56 -10.78 -14.27 18.47
C GLU A 56 -10.39 -12.80 18.22
N SER A 57 -9.47 -12.54 17.28
CA SER A 57 -9.03 -11.19 16.93
C SER A 57 -9.06 -10.93 15.42
N TRP A 58 -9.70 -9.82 15.04
CA TRP A 58 -9.77 -9.37 13.65
C TRP A 58 -8.40 -8.97 13.12
N GLY A 59 -7.59 -8.31 13.95
CA GLY A 59 -6.21 -7.95 13.65
C GLY A 59 -5.33 -8.10 14.87
N GLU A 60 -4.06 -7.72 14.73
CA GLU A 60 -3.07 -7.69 15.80
C GLU A 60 -2.13 -6.50 15.61
N VAL A 61 -1.58 -6.00 16.71
CA VAL A 61 -0.65 -4.87 16.74
C VAL A 61 0.67 -5.33 17.35
N LEU A 62 1.76 -5.18 16.61
CA LEU A 62 3.12 -5.37 17.10
C LEU A 62 3.65 -4.04 17.59
N ASP A 63 3.98 -3.97 18.87
CA ASP A 63 4.84 -2.91 19.39
C ASP A 63 6.30 -3.27 19.09
N ILE A 64 6.96 -2.45 18.25
CA ILE A 64 8.33 -2.73 17.81
C ILE A 64 9.33 -2.60 18.96
N LYS A 65 9.07 -1.75 19.96
CA LYS A 65 9.98 -1.54 21.09
C LYS A 65 9.96 -2.73 22.04
N SER A 66 8.77 -3.21 22.40
CA SER A 66 8.64 -4.37 23.30
C SER A 66 8.69 -5.72 22.57
N GLN A 67 8.57 -5.74 21.23
CA GLN A 67 8.45 -6.95 20.42
C GLN A 67 7.26 -7.83 20.82
N THR A 68 6.17 -7.22 21.28
CA THR A 68 4.96 -7.92 21.73
C THR A 68 3.77 -7.67 20.83
N TRP A 69 2.99 -8.71 20.56
CA TRP A 69 1.72 -8.63 19.85
C TRP A 69 0.57 -8.41 20.83
N LYS A 70 -0.38 -7.56 20.44
CA LYS A 70 -1.67 -7.38 21.13
C LYS A 70 -2.82 -7.61 20.14
N PRO A 71 -3.94 -8.21 20.56
CA PRO A 71 -5.11 -8.35 19.69
C PRO A 71 -5.69 -6.98 19.34
N LEU A 72 -6.18 -6.83 18.12
CA LEU A 72 -6.92 -5.68 17.62
C LEU A 72 -8.35 -6.11 17.33
N ALA A 73 -9.29 -5.50 18.04
CA ALA A 73 -10.72 -5.75 17.84
C ALA A 73 -11.17 -5.34 16.43
N SER A 74 -12.23 -5.97 15.95
CA SER A 74 -12.88 -5.59 14.69
C SER A 74 -13.47 -4.17 14.80
N PRO A 75 -13.43 -3.37 13.72
CA PRO A 75 -14.16 -2.10 13.65
C PRO A 75 -15.69 -2.25 13.76
N SER A 76 -16.22 -3.43 13.44
CA SER A 76 -17.65 -3.72 13.53
C SER A 76 -17.93 -5.08 14.16
N GLU A 77 -19.02 -5.15 14.91
CA GLU A 77 -19.45 -6.36 15.63
C GLU A 77 -20.05 -7.44 14.71
N LYS A 78 -20.52 -7.07 13.51
CA LYS A 78 -21.35 -7.92 12.64
C LYS A 78 -20.62 -8.54 11.44
N GLY A 79 -19.35 -8.91 11.59
CA GLY A 79 -18.59 -9.52 10.48
C GLY A 79 -18.58 -8.70 9.19
N GLU A 80 -18.86 -7.39 9.27
CA GLU A 80 -19.06 -6.54 8.10
C GLU A 80 -17.74 -6.12 7.45
N VAL A 81 -16.62 -6.32 8.15
CA VAL A 81 -15.29 -6.04 7.63
C VAL A 81 -14.80 -7.26 6.87
N ASP A 82 -15.04 -7.24 5.57
CA ASP A 82 -14.68 -8.29 4.65
C ASP A 82 -13.15 -8.44 4.46
N SER A 83 -12.73 -9.56 3.85
CA SER A 83 -11.33 -9.84 3.56
C SER A 83 -10.67 -8.88 2.55
N ASP A 84 -11.46 -8.17 1.76
CA ASP A 84 -11.03 -7.24 0.72
C ASP A 84 -10.99 -5.78 1.21
N HIS A 85 -11.12 -5.56 2.53
CA HIS A 85 -10.98 -4.25 3.12
C HIS A 85 -9.63 -3.59 2.76
N GLN A 86 -9.67 -2.27 2.68
CA GLN A 86 -8.51 -1.43 2.42
C GLN A 86 -8.06 -0.79 3.71
N VAL A 87 -6.75 -0.60 3.85
CA VAL A 87 -6.15 0.01 5.03
C VAL A 87 -5.21 1.11 4.59
N VAL A 88 -5.36 2.28 5.19
CA VAL A 88 -4.50 3.44 4.95
C VAL A 88 -4.24 4.15 6.28
N VAL A 89 -3.04 4.71 6.45
CA VAL A 89 -2.74 5.56 7.61
C VAL A 89 -2.85 7.02 7.20
N LEU A 90 -3.84 7.73 7.73
CA LEU A 90 -4.08 9.14 7.44
C LEU A 90 -4.43 9.88 8.73
N GLY A 91 -3.90 11.09 8.89
CA GLY A 91 -4.09 11.93 10.07
C GLY A 91 -3.60 11.29 11.37
N GLY A 92 -2.63 10.37 11.30
CA GLY A 92 -2.19 9.60 12.46
C GLY A 92 -3.20 8.53 12.93
N ARG A 93 -4.17 8.16 12.09
CA ARG A 93 -5.17 7.13 12.36
C ARG A 93 -5.10 6.01 11.35
N LEU A 94 -5.39 4.79 11.78
CA LEU A 94 -5.54 3.65 10.89
C LEU A 94 -6.96 3.66 10.33
N CYS A 95 -7.10 3.90 9.04
CA CYS A 95 -8.39 4.02 8.37
C CYS A 95 -8.68 2.74 7.58
N VAL A 96 -9.82 2.13 7.85
CA VAL A 96 -10.31 0.91 7.21
C VAL A 96 -11.50 1.26 6.33
N ILE A 97 -11.45 0.86 5.07
CA ILE A 97 -12.54 1.04 4.11
C ILE A 97 -13.04 -0.35 3.71
N THR A 98 -14.31 -0.63 3.94
CA THR A 98 -14.92 -1.92 3.57
C THR A 98 -15.41 -1.92 2.14
N LYS A 99 -15.75 -3.09 1.58
CA LYS A 99 -16.35 -3.21 0.26
C LYS A 99 -17.68 -2.47 0.13
N GLN A 100 -18.45 -2.36 1.21
CA GLN A 100 -19.70 -1.59 1.28
C GLN A 100 -19.45 -0.08 1.44
N LYS A 101 -18.20 0.39 1.25
CA LYS A 101 -17.79 1.79 1.37
C LYS A 101 -17.96 2.39 2.77
N LYS A 102 -18.15 1.56 3.80
CA LYS A 102 -18.10 2.01 5.21
C LYS A 102 -16.65 2.33 5.58
N LYS A 103 -16.48 3.31 6.46
CA LYS A 103 -15.18 3.82 6.87
C LYS A 103 -15.07 3.77 8.38
N TYR A 104 -13.95 3.27 8.85
CA TYR A 104 -13.64 3.23 10.27
C TYR A 104 -12.26 3.81 10.47
N ALA A 105 -12.10 4.66 11.49
CA ALA A 105 -10.82 5.19 11.89
C ALA A 105 -10.49 4.67 13.29
N TYR A 106 -9.35 4.00 13.42
CA TYR A 106 -8.79 3.64 14.71
C TYR A 106 -7.97 4.81 15.25
N ASP A 107 -8.33 5.26 16.45
CA ASP A 107 -7.53 6.22 17.19
C ASP A 107 -6.56 5.45 18.11
N PRO A 108 -5.24 5.47 17.84
CA PRO A 108 -4.28 4.72 18.64
C PRO A 108 -4.10 5.26 20.05
N LYS A 109 -4.55 6.50 20.34
CA LYS A 109 -4.48 7.08 21.70
C LYS A 109 -5.63 6.59 22.57
N GLU A 110 -6.81 6.50 21.97
CA GLU A 110 -8.04 6.05 22.64
C GLU A 110 -8.24 4.52 22.53
N GLU A 111 -7.36 3.84 21.79
CA GLU A 111 -7.41 2.40 21.49
C GLU A 111 -8.79 1.89 21.03
N ARG A 112 -9.49 2.70 20.22
CA ARG A 112 -10.84 2.38 19.76
C ARG A 112 -11.10 2.79 18.31
N TRP A 113 -12.05 2.08 17.70
CA TRP A 113 -12.60 2.42 16.40
C TRP A 113 -13.67 3.49 16.53
N VAL A 114 -13.70 4.38 15.56
CA VAL A 114 -14.78 5.34 15.33
C VAL A 114 -15.29 5.12 13.91
N GLU A 115 -16.58 4.89 13.75
CA GLU A 115 -17.20 4.91 12.42
C GLU A 115 -17.13 6.34 11.89
N ASP A 116 -16.41 6.53 10.79
CA ASP A 116 -16.11 7.85 10.27
C ASP A 116 -17.05 8.23 9.13
N VAL A 117 -18.15 8.87 9.50
CA VAL A 117 -19.19 9.32 8.56
C VAL A 117 -18.80 10.65 7.88
N VAL A 118 -17.87 11.45 8.45
CA VAL A 118 -17.67 12.86 8.06
C VAL A 118 -16.21 13.20 7.69
N GLY A 119 -15.20 12.50 8.22
CA GLY A 119 -13.78 12.86 8.14
C GLY A 119 -13.05 12.50 6.84
N PHE A 120 -13.69 11.75 5.94
CA PHE A 120 -13.09 11.28 4.68
C PHE A 120 -14.05 11.42 3.50
N VAL A 121 -14.73 12.56 3.37
CA VAL A 121 -15.64 12.85 2.25
C VAL A 121 -14.90 12.66 0.92
N GLY A 122 -15.49 11.93 -0.02
CA GLY A 122 -14.90 11.67 -1.36
C GLY A 122 -13.67 10.75 -1.43
N LEU A 123 -13.17 10.22 -0.30
CA LEU A 123 -12.05 9.25 -0.30
C LEU A 123 -12.30 8.00 -1.17
N VAL A 124 -13.58 7.64 -1.37
CA VAL A 124 -14.03 6.41 -2.04
C VAL A 124 -14.38 6.63 -3.52
N GLU A 125 -14.27 7.87 -4.04
CA GLU A 125 -14.59 8.17 -5.43
C GLU A 125 -13.47 8.99 -6.09
N PRO A 126 -12.71 8.44 -7.06
CA PRO A 126 -12.75 7.06 -7.55
C PRO A 126 -12.19 6.09 -6.49
N VAL A 127 -12.89 4.96 -6.30
CA VAL A 127 -12.50 3.89 -5.36
C VAL A 127 -11.02 3.61 -5.54
N ILE A 128 -10.26 3.56 -4.44
CA ILE A 128 -8.83 3.24 -4.41
C ILE A 128 -8.63 1.76 -4.81
N THR A 129 -9.10 1.36 -5.99
CA THR A 129 -8.97 0.00 -6.51
C THR A 129 -7.55 -0.30 -6.98
N GLY A 130 -6.76 0.75 -7.19
CA GLY A 130 -5.35 0.68 -7.55
C GLY A 130 -4.41 0.77 -6.35
N PRO A 131 -3.10 0.56 -6.59
CA PRO A 131 -2.09 0.78 -5.57
C PRO A 131 -2.12 2.21 -5.04
N CYS A 132 -1.96 2.36 -3.73
CA CYS A 132 -1.92 3.64 -3.05
C CYS A 132 -0.72 3.72 -2.10
N CYS A 133 -0.32 4.94 -1.77
CA CYS A 133 0.68 5.20 -0.74
C CYS A 133 0.42 6.54 -0.07
N VAL A 134 0.89 6.69 1.17
CA VAL A 134 0.82 7.94 1.91
C VAL A 134 2.20 8.55 2.04
N ILE A 135 2.31 9.84 1.69
CA ILE A 135 3.53 10.64 1.79
C ILE A 135 3.15 11.95 2.47
N ASP A 136 3.81 12.30 3.56
CA ASP A 136 3.56 13.53 4.33
C ASP A 136 2.07 13.78 4.63
N ASN A 137 1.38 12.72 5.06
CA ASN A 137 -0.06 12.73 5.35
C ASN A 137 -0.97 13.05 4.14
N VAL A 138 -0.47 12.87 2.92
CA VAL A 138 -1.23 12.97 1.68
C VAL A 138 -1.32 11.59 1.04
N LEU A 139 -2.53 11.17 0.73
CA LEU A 139 -2.78 9.90 0.06
C LEU A 139 -2.63 10.07 -1.46
N PHE A 140 -1.79 9.23 -2.06
CA PHE A 140 -1.62 9.12 -3.50
C PHE A 140 -2.19 7.79 -3.97
N ALA A 141 -2.86 7.81 -5.11
CA ALA A 141 -3.39 6.61 -5.75
C ALA A 141 -3.23 6.70 -7.27
N GLU A 142 -3.10 5.54 -7.92
CA GLU A 142 -3.19 5.47 -9.36
C GLU A 142 -4.62 5.20 -9.82
N HIS A 143 -5.15 6.07 -10.67
CA HIS A 143 -6.43 5.88 -11.33
C HIS A 143 -6.33 6.25 -12.81
N GLY A 144 -6.74 5.34 -13.70
CA GLY A 144 -6.68 5.58 -15.15
C GLY A 144 -5.27 5.85 -15.67
N ARG A 145 -4.24 5.22 -15.07
CA ARG A 145 -2.80 5.44 -15.34
C ARG A 145 -2.28 6.84 -15.02
N ARG A 146 -3.07 7.64 -14.30
CA ARG A 146 -2.67 8.93 -13.77
C ARG A 146 -2.49 8.81 -12.26
N ILE A 147 -1.54 9.57 -11.75
CA ILE A 147 -1.34 9.68 -10.31
C ILE A 147 -2.23 10.81 -9.82
N LYS A 148 -3.06 10.49 -8.85
CA LYS A 148 -3.89 11.44 -8.14
C LYS A 148 -3.48 11.50 -6.68
N TRP A 149 -3.78 12.62 -6.04
CA TRP A 149 -3.63 12.81 -4.62
C TRP A 149 -4.95 13.29 -4.02
N TYR A 150 -5.22 12.87 -2.80
CA TYR A 150 -6.45 13.21 -2.09
C TYR A 150 -6.26 14.51 -1.31
N ASP A 151 -7.07 15.51 -1.64
CA ASP A 151 -7.16 16.75 -0.87
C ASP A 151 -8.25 16.61 0.18
N SER A 152 -7.83 16.34 1.41
CA SER A 152 -8.72 16.20 2.57
C SER A 152 -9.55 17.45 2.89
N ARG A 153 -9.17 18.64 2.38
CA ARG A 153 -9.88 19.89 2.67
C ARG A 153 -11.18 20.01 1.88
N CYS A 154 -11.16 19.61 0.61
CA CYS A 154 -12.33 19.62 -0.26
C CYS A 154 -12.93 18.22 -0.47
N GLY A 155 -12.24 17.17 -0.02
CA GLY A 155 -12.67 15.79 -0.20
C GLY A 155 -12.60 15.33 -1.64
N ASP A 156 -11.63 15.81 -2.42
CA ASP A 156 -11.52 15.51 -3.86
C ASP A 156 -10.14 14.97 -4.25
N TRP A 157 -10.08 14.32 -5.41
CA TRP A 157 -8.88 13.71 -5.98
C TRP A 157 -8.33 14.54 -7.13
N LEU A 158 -7.23 15.24 -6.85
CA LEU A 158 -6.55 16.11 -7.81
C LEU A 158 -5.42 15.35 -8.51
N MET A 159 -5.12 15.72 -9.76
CA MET A 159 -4.02 15.11 -10.50
C MET A 159 -2.67 15.67 -10.02
N VAL A 160 -1.65 14.83 -10.02
CA VAL A 160 -0.27 15.31 -9.89
C VAL A 160 0.17 15.90 -11.24
N GLU A 161 0.58 17.15 -11.22
CA GLU A 161 1.01 17.90 -12.40
C GLU A 161 2.41 17.47 -12.89
N ASP A 162 2.77 17.86 -14.12
CA ASP A 162 4.12 17.72 -14.70
C ASP A 162 4.64 16.28 -14.90
N LEU A 163 3.75 15.29 -14.89
CA LEU A 163 4.09 13.88 -15.13
C LEU A 163 3.85 13.40 -16.58
N SER A 164 3.65 14.30 -17.54
CA SER A 164 3.35 13.96 -18.94
C SER A 164 4.36 13.01 -19.59
N ARG A 165 5.67 13.25 -19.36
CA ARG A 165 6.77 12.40 -19.86
C ARG A 165 6.70 10.97 -19.32
N LEU A 166 6.41 10.81 -18.03
CA LEU A 166 6.23 9.50 -17.40
C LEU A 166 5.04 8.77 -18.01
N TYR A 167 3.92 9.46 -18.18
CA TYR A 167 2.73 8.86 -18.80
C TYR A 167 2.99 8.46 -20.25
N GLY A 168 3.78 9.23 -20.99
CA GLY A 168 4.29 8.89 -22.31
C GLY A 168 5.10 7.58 -22.34
N GLN A 169 5.98 7.39 -21.36
CA GLN A 169 6.76 6.16 -21.23
C GLN A 169 5.86 4.93 -20.94
N ARG A 170 4.74 5.14 -20.27
CA ARG A 170 3.81 4.08 -19.82
C ARG A 170 2.72 3.72 -20.85
N LEU A 171 2.80 4.22 -22.09
CA LEU A 171 1.74 4.14 -23.10
C LEU A 171 1.39 2.73 -23.64
N ARG A 172 2.12 1.65 -23.32
CA ARG A 172 1.82 0.30 -23.85
C ARG A 172 1.85 -0.81 -22.78
N LYS A 173 0.69 -1.46 -22.57
CA LYS A 173 0.49 -2.69 -21.78
C LYS A 173 1.26 -2.73 -20.45
N THR A 174 1.06 -1.70 -19.63
CA THR A 174 1.63 -1.63 -18.28
C THR A 174 0.58 -1.97 -17.22
N VAL A 175 1.01 -2.67 -16.17
CA VAL A 175 0.20 -2.92 -14.95
C VAL A 175 1.02 -2.40 -13.77
N THR A 176 0.45 -1.46 -13.01
CA THR A 176 1.08 -0.97 -11.79
C THR A 176 1.05 -2.05 -10.74
N VAL A 177 2.22 -2.30 -10.18
CA VAL A 177 2.41 -3.26 -9.11
C VAL A 177 2.18 -2.57 -7.78
N GLN A 178 2.87 -1.45 -7.55
CA GLN A 178 2.87 -0.79 -6.25
C GLN A 178 3.19 0.71 -6.36
N LEU A 179 2.60 1.49 -5.45
CA LEU A 179 3.07 2.84 -5.10
C LEU A 179 3.76 2.76 -3.73
N VAL A 180 4.93 3.39 -3.61
CA VAL A 180 5.76 3.32 -2.40
C VAL A 180 6.24 4.70 -2.02
N ASN A 181 6.22 5.00 -0.73
CA ASN A 181 6.93 6.16 -0.17
C ASN A 181 8.39 5.75 0.09
N HIS A 182 9.33 6.43 -0.56
CA HIS A 182 10.75 6.27 -0.30
C HIS A 182 11.39 7.64 0.00
N ALA A 183 11.71 7.88 1.26
CA ALA A 183 12.32 9.13 1.73
C ALA A 183 11.55 10.39 1.27
N GLY A 184 10.21 10.36 1.35
CA GLY A 184 9.35 11.48 0.94
C GLY A 184 9.13 11.56 -0.58
N LYS A 185 9.72 10.67 -1.37
CA LYS A 185 9.51 10.58 -2.82
C LYS A 185 8.48 9.51 -3.14
N LEU A 186 7.71 9.77 -4.19
CA LEU A 186 6.77 8.80 -4.73
C LEU A 186 7.52 7.86 -5.68
N VAL A 187 7.49 6.57 -5.37
CA VAL A 187 8.04 5.52 -6.21
C VAL A 187 6.91 4.73 -6.83
N ILE A 188 6.93 4.60 -8.16
CA ILE A 188 5.98 3.79 -8.92
C ILE A 188 6.71 2.58 -9.45
N ILE A 189 6.19 1.39 -9.16
CA ILE A 189 6.70 0.12 -9.69
C ILE A 189 5.64 -0.46 -10.62
N TRP A 190 6.03 -0.80 -11.86
CA TRP A 190 5.10 -1.40 -12.82
C TRP A 190 5.77 -2.47 -13.67
N HIS A 191 4.94 -3.39 -14.17
CA HIS A 191 5.34 -4.31 -15.22
C HIS A 191 5.17 -3.67 -16.58
N GLN A 192 6.16 -3.85 -17.44
CA GLN A 192 6.05 -3.58 -18.86
C GLN A 192 6.15 -4.89 -19.65
N ARG A 193 5.13 -5.16 -20.47
CA ARG A 193 5.17 -6.27 -21.42
C ARG A 193 5.81 -5.80 -22.71
N THR A 194 6.93 -6.39 -23.09
CA THR A 194 7.56 -6.11 -24.36
C THR A 194 7.02 -7.07 -25.42
N LEU A 195 6.38 -6.53 -26.46
CA LEU A 195 5.96 -7.31 -27.62
C LEU A 195 7.08 -7.27 -28.65
N PHE A 196 8.17 -8.00 -28.41
CA PHE A 196 9.10 -8.28 -29.50
C PHE A 196 8.50 -9.41 -30.35
N MET A 197 8.23 -9.11 -31.62
CA MET A 197 7.91 -10.11 -32.65
C MET A 197 9.20 -10.81 -33.08
N ASP A 198 9.91 -11.46 -32.15
CA ASP A 198 10.97 -12.39 -32.52
C ASP A 198 10.36 -13.80 -32.59
N ARG A 199 10.30 -14.36 -33.80
CA ARG A 199 9.74 -15.69 -34.09
C ARG A 199 10.52 -16.84 -33.42
N ARG A 200 11.59 -16.55 -32.66
CA ARG A 200 12.41 -17.55 -31.97
C ARG A 200 12.24 -17.59 -30.44
N ARG A 201 11.58 -16.60 -29.81
CA ARG A 201 11.31 -16.60 -28.35
C ARG A 201 9.80 -16.68 -28.09
N ILE A 202 9.34 -17.84 -27.61
CA ILE A 202 7.92 -18.13 -27.33
C ILE A 202 7.39 -17.41 -26.08
N GLN A 203 8.19 -16.58 -25.39
CA GLN A 203 7.78 -15.94 -24.12
C GLN A 203 7.90 -14.41 -24.17
N PRO A 204 6.89 -13.68 -23.67
CA PRO A 204 6.95 -12.23 -23.57
C PRO A 204 7.89 -11.82 -22.44
N ASP A 205 8.93 -11.05 -22.76
CA ASP A 205 9.80 -10.43 -21.75
C ASP A 205 8.98 -9.47 -20.89
N ARG A 206 8.99 -9.71 -19.58
CA ARG A 206 8.42 -8.82 -18.58
C ARG A 206 9.55 -8.07 -17.89
N ASN A 207 9.58 -6.76 -18.08
CA ASN A 207 10.51 -5.89 -17.37
C ASN A 207 9.80 -5.26 -16.18
N ILE A 208 10.46 -5.22 -15.04
CA ILE A 208 10.02 -4.43 -13.89
C ILE A 208 10.66 -3.06 -14.02
N TRP A 209 9.82 -2.04 -14.11
CA TRP A 209 10.23 -0.65 -14.18
C TRP A 209 9.93 0.05 -12.87
N CYS A 210 10.77 1.03 -12.58
CA CYS A 210 10.66 1.91 -11.44
C CYS A 210 10.79 3.36 -11.90
N ALA A 211 9.97 4.25 -11.34
CA ALA A 211 10.14 5.68 -11.45
C ALA A 211 10.17 6.31 -10.04
N VAL A 212 11.16 7.16 -9.81
CA VAL A 212 11.29 7.96 -8.59
C VAL A 212 10.86 9.38 -8.90
N ILE A 213 9.86 9.87 -8.17
CA ILE A 213 9.21 11.14 -8.40
C ILE A 213 9.38 12.00 -7.14
N ARG A 214 10.09 13.12 -7.29
CA ARG A 214 10.12 14.17 -6.28
C ARG A 214 8.83 14.97 -6.39
N LEU A 215 8.15 15.15 -5.27
CA LEU A 215 6.89 15.90 -5.20
C LEU A 215 7.18 17.30 -4.68
N GLU A 216 6.59 18.30 -5.33
CA GLU A 216 6.64 19.69 -4.91
C GLU A 216 5.23 20.19 -4.65
N LYS A 217 4.93 20.51 -3.39
CA LYS A 217 3.66 21.13 -3.00
C LYS A 217 3.75 22.63 -3.21
N ARG A 218 2.79 23.18 -3.94
CA ARG A 218 2.62 24.63 -4.14
C ARG A 218 1.26 25.06 -3.61
N VAL A 219 1.24 26.19 -2.93
CA VAL A 219 0.01 26.81 -2.44
C VAL A 219 -0.13 28.13 -3.19
N ASP A 220 -1.26 28.28 -3.88
CA ASP A 220 -1.63 29.47 -4.62
C ASP A 220 -3.03 29.93 -4.19
N PRO A 221 -3.52 31.11 -4.64
CA PRO A 221 -4.85 31.60 -4.27
C PRO A 221 -6.01 30.69 -4.71
N LEU A 222 -5.80 29.79 -5.67
CA LEU A 222 -6.81 28.86 -6.19
C LEU A 222 -6.81 27.52 -5.43
N GLY A 223 -5.74 27.21 -4.69
CA GLY A 223 -5.69 26.03 -3.83
C GLY A 223 -4.28 25.49 -3.60
N THR A 224 -4.21 24.20 -3.30
CA THR A 224 -2.93 23.48 -3.23
C THR A 224 -2.81 22.65 -4.49
N ASN A 225 -1.65 22.69 -5.13
CA ASN A 225 -1.30 21.84 -6.25
C ASN A 225 -0.03 21.04 -5.92
N ILE A 226 0.08 19.82 -6.45
CA ILE A 226 1.27 18.98 -6.31
C ILE A 226 1.84 18.70 -7.69
N ARG A 227 3.10 19.09 -7.89
CA ARG A 227 3.87 18.81 -9.10
C ARG A 227 4.80 17.63 -8.88
N GLY A 228 4.94 16.80 -9.91
CA GLY A 228 5.87 15.68 -9.91
C GLY A 228 7.06 15.96 -10.82
N HIS A 229 8.27 15.81 -10.28
CA HIS A 229 9.51 15.79 -11.05
C HIS A 229 10.09 14.38 -11.08
N VAL A 230 10.17 13.78 -12.27
CA VAL A 230 10.73 12.44 -12.45
C VAL A 230 12.25 12.51 -12.42
N GLU A 231 12.84 12.09 -11.30
CA GLU A 231 14.30 12.07 -11.12
C GLU A 231 14.93 10.85 -11.80
N GLN A 232 14.23 9.71 -11.76
CA GLN A 232 14.69 8.45 -12.32
C GLN A 232 13.52 7.68 -12.92
N CYS A 233 13.75 7.02 -14.05
CA CYS A 233 12.77 6.15 -14.70
C CYS A 233 13.49 5.12 -15.58
N ASN A 234 13.67 3.90 -15.06
CA ASN A 234 14.38 2.84 -15.75
C ASN A 234 13.85 1.45 -15.36
N ALA A 235 14.18 0.46 -16.18
CA ALA A 235 14.01 -0.94 -15.81
C ALA A 235 15.00 -1.27 -14.69
N VAL A 236 14.51 -1.97 -13.67
CA VAL A 236 15.28 -2.44 -12.51
C VAL A 236 15.47 -3.96 -12.52
N VAL A 237 14.57 -4.68 -13.19
CA VAL A 237 14.72 -6.12 -13.46
C VAL A 237 14.33 -6.39 -14.90
N TYR A 238 15.21 -7.07 -15.62
CA TYR A 238 15.02 -7.48 -17.01
C TYR A 238 14.66 -8.96 -17.09
N ASP A 239 13.97 -9.36 -18.17
CA ASP A 239 13.74 -10.76 -18.56
C ASP A 239 13.18 -11.65 -17.42
N THR A 240 12.20 -11.13 -16.68
CA THR A 240 11.62 -11.90 -15.57
C THR A 240 10.86 -13.13 -16.09
N TYR A 241 11.19 -14.31 -15.55
CA TYR A 241 10.49 -15.58 -15.84
C TYR A 241 8.99 -15.49 -15.53
N LYS A 242 8.16 -16.39 -16.10
CA LYS A 242 6.71 -16.40 -15.82
C LYS A 242 6.34 -16.62 -14.33
N SER A 243 7.25 -17.12 -13.50
CA SER A 243 6.97 -17.69 -12.17
C SER A 243 7.47 -16.89 -10.95
N PHE A 244 7.84 -15.62 -11.08
CA PHE A 244 8.16 -14.82 -9.88
C PHE A 244 6.88 -14.40 -9.14
N ASN A 245 6.93 -14.46 -7.82
CA ASN A 245 5.92 -13.88 -6.94
C ASN A 245 6.48 -12.59 -6.34
N LEU A 246 5.76 -11.48 -6.53
CA LEU A 246 6.06 -10.23 -5.85
C LEU A 246 5.63 -10.35 -4.39
N LEU A 247 6.60 -10.20 -3.49
CA LEU A 247 6.32 -10.08 -2.07
C LEU A 247 6.20 -8.59 -1.74
N THR A 248 5.12 -8.23 -1.05
CA THR A 248 5.00 -6.91 -0.46
C THR A 248 5.59 -6.93 0.95
N CYS A 249 6.32 -5.88 1.31
CA CYS A 249 6.87 -5.69 2.64
C CYS A 249 6.47 -4.33 3.20
N GLN A 250 6.42 -4.24 4.52
CA GLN A 250 6.36 -2.96 5.22
C GLN A 250 7.80 -2.50 5.44
N SER A 251 8.19 -1.37 4.85
CA SER A 251 9.49 -0.75 5.13
C SER A 251 9.42 0.08 6.40
N LEU A 252 10.49 0.00 7.19
CA LEU A 252 10.71 0.82 8.37
C LEU A 252 12.08 1.49 8.23
N SER A 253 12.10 2.81 8.36
CA SER A 253 13.34 3.56 8.53
C SER A 253 13.42 3.94 10.00
N MET A 254 14.34 3.32 10.73
CA MET A 254 14.66 3.64 12.13
C MET A 254 16.00 4.34 12.22
#